data_AF-A0A2E7MHP6-F1
#
_entry.id   AF-A0A2E7MHP6-F1
#
_cell.length_a   1.000
_cell.length_b   1.000
_cell.length_c   1.000
_cell.angle_alpha   90.00
_cell.angle_beta   90.00
_cell.angle_gamma   90.00
#
_symmetry.space_group_name_H-M   'P 1'
#
loop_
_entity.id
_entity.type
_entity.pdbx_description
1 polymer ?
#
loop_
_entity_poly.entity_id
_entity_poly.type
_entity_poly.pdbx_seq_one_letter_code
_entity_poly.pdbx_strand_id
1 'polypeptide(L)'
;MFSNLSCSQNSSEDFQNSSEDLKIIHDKFEYKNKPIDPKLLQEFLPWLSDGGSIVTSVNIAVAYGTDEYSDYNGKITENNGAVRFTYDSGNYTEYEWLGTLDNDIHLLTITQGGGGTGRFNDLMLVNFDINPKKQDRNLNMNIVGLYPLGDRMKYEITTYKNKIFVENELYKNNKLVLNCKKDYCFEVKK
;
A
#
# COMPACT_ATOMS: atom_id res chain seq x y z
N MET A 1 -48.89 -5.05 4.10
CA MET A 1 -48.37 -4.65 2.78
C MET A 1 -46.86 -4.57 2.92
N PHE A 2 -46.13 -5.63 2.59
CA PHE A 2 -44.67 -5.61 2.60
C PHE A 2 -44.23 -5.18 1.20
N SER A 3 -43.58 -4.02 1.12
CA SER A 3 -42.97 -3.53 -0.11
C SER A 3 -41.82 -4.45 -0.51
N ASN A 4 -41.90 -5.01 -1.71
CA ASN A 4 -40.80 -5.73 -2.35
C ASN A 4 -39.57 -4.82 -2.46
N LEU A 5 -38.57 -5.04 -1.62
CA LEU A 5 -37.22 -4.55 -1.84
C LEU A 5 -36.58 -5.42 -2.92
N SER A 6 -36.49 -4.84 -4.12
CA SER A 6 -35.77 -5.35 -5.27
C SER A 6 -34.26 -5.38 -4.98
N CYS A 7 -33.75 -6.50 -4.45
CA CYS A 7 -32.32 -6.79 -4.43
C CYS A 7 -31.96 -7.70 -5.61
N SER A 8 -31.66 -7.17 -6.80
CA SER A 8 -31.03 -7.99 -7.86
C SER A 8 -30.47 -7.26 -9.09
N GLN A 9 -30.07 -5.98 -9.03
CA GLN A 9 -29.57 -5.30 -10.25
C GLN A 9 -28.15 -4.68 -10.19
N ASN A 10 -27.47 -4.65 -9.05
CA ASN A 10 -26.19 -3.90 -8.94
C ASN A 10 -24.89 -4.73 -9.09
N SER A 11 -24.93 -6.07 -9.02
CA SER A 11 -23.69 -6.86 -8.89
C SER A 11 -22.79 -6.87 -10.13
N SER A 12 -23.33 -6.69 -11.34
CA SER A 12 -22.54 -6.69 -12.58
C SER A 12 -21.86 -5.36 -12.84
N GLU A 13 -22.52 -4.24 -12.55
CA GLU A 13 -21.95 -2.89 -12.67
C GLU A 13 -20.88 -2.66 -11.61
N ASP A 14 -21.12 -3.07 -10.36
CA ASP A 14 -20.13 -2.97 -9.28
C ASP A 14 -18.86 -3.77 -9.58
N PHE A 15 -19.01 -4.94 -10.22
CA PHE A 15 -17.86 -5.76 -10.64
C PHE A 15 -17.08 -5.12 -11.81
N GLN A 16 -17.77 -4.57 -12.81
CA GLN A 16 -17.14 -3.85 -13.92
C GLN A 16 -16.37 -2.62 -13.43
N ASN A 17 -16.98 -1.82 -12.54
CA ASN A 17 -16.34 -0.67 -11.92
C ASN A 17 -15.09 -1.08 -11.11
N SER A 18 -15.19 -2.17 -10.34
CA SER A 18 -14.04 -2.68 -9.57
C SER A 18 -12.90 -3.16 -10.48
N SER A 19 -13.22 -3.75 -11.64
CA SER A 19 -12.22 -4.17 -12.62
C SER A 19 -11.53 -2.99 -13.29
N GLU A 20 -12.23 -1.88 -13.53
CA GLU A 20 -11.64 -0.65 -14.04
C GLU A 20 -10.76 0.02 -12.98
N ASP A 21 -11.23 0.09 -11.74
CA ASP A 21 -10.45 0.61 -10.61
C ASP A 21 -9.15 -0.19 -10.41
N LEU A 22 -9.19 -1.52 -10.50
CA LEU A 22 -7.98 -2.37 -10.46
C LEU A 22 -6.97 -2.01 -11.54
N LYS A 23 -7.43 -1.72 -12.76
CA LYS A 23 -6.55 -1.33 -13.85
C LYS A 23 -5.88 0.01 -13.57
N ILE A 24 -6.63 0.99 -13.06
CA ILE A 24 -6.08 2.30 -12.68
C ILE A 24 -5.05 2.14 -11.56
N ILE A 25 -5.33 1.29 -10.56
CA ILE A 25 -4.37 0.97 -9.51
C ILE A 25 -3.10 0.36 -10.11
N HIS A 26 -3.23 -0.58 -11.04
CA HIS A 26 -2.07 -1.21 -11.68
C HIS A 26 -1.19 -0.20 -12.44
N ASP A 27 -1.83 0.71 -13.16
CA ASP A 27 -1.15 1.66 -14.05
C ASP A 27 -0.61 2.90 -13.31
N LYS A 28 -1.23 3.30 -12.20
CA LYS A 28 -0.96 4.60 -11.54
C LYS A 28 -0.89 4.56 -10.01
N PHE A 29 -1.27 3.44 -9.39
CA PHE A 29 -1.47 3.34 -7.95
C PHE A 29 -2.46 4.37 -7.39
N GLU A 30 -3.56 4.57 -8.14
CA GLU A 30 -4.64 5.48 -7.80
C GLU A 30 -5.97 4.72 -7.64
N TYR A 31 -6.84 5.19 -6.75
CA TYR A 31 -8.21 4.70 -6.64
C TYR A 31 -9.19 5.87 -6.85
N LYS A 32 -10.17 5.69 -7.74
CA LYS A 32 -11.08 6.77 -8.18
C LYS A 32 -10.35 8.05 -8.62
N ASN A 33 -9.26 7.87 -9.38
CA ASN A 33 -8.40 8.96 -9.90
C ASN A 33 -7.83 9.88 -8.81
N LYS A 34 -7.61 9.34 -7.61
CA LYS A 34 -6.88 9.98 -6.52
C LYS A 34 -5.78 9.05 -6.04
N PRO A 35 -4.66 9.58 -5.54
CA PRO A 35 -3.68 8.77 -4.82
C PRO A 35 -4.35 7.97 -3.70
N ILE A 36 -3.88 6.74 -3.47
CA ILE A 36 -4.31 5.94 -2.32
C ILE A 36 -3.90 6.72 -1.05
N ASP A 37 -4.82 6.84 -0.09
CA ASP A 37 -4.56 7.61 1.14
C ASP A 37 -3.38 6.97 1.92
N PRO A 38 -2.28 7.71 2.21
CA PRO A 38 -1.15 7.19 2.99
C PRO A 38 -1.54 6.61 4.36
N LYS A 39 -2.67 7.04 4.95
CA LYS A 39 -3.18 6.46 6.20
C LYS A 39 -3.54 4.98 6.05
N LEU A 40 -4.03 4.55 4.89
CA LEU A 40 -4.33 3.14 4.63
C LEU A 40 -3.06 2.27 4.61
N LEU A 41 -1.95 2.81 4.10
CA LEU A 41 -0.66 2.12 4.13
C LEU A 41 -0.08 2.07 5.55
N GLN A 42 -0.31 3.12 6.33
CA GLN A 42 0.12 3.17 7.73
C GLN A 42 -0.51 2.06 8.59
N GLU A 43 -1.73 1.61 8.28
CA GLU A 43 -2.37 0.49 8.99
C GLU A 43 -1.50 -0.78 8.97
N PHE A 44 -0.71 -0.98 7.91
CA PHE A 44 0.18 -2.14 7.82
C PHE A 44 1.48 -1.98 8.60
N LEU A 45 1.82 -0.77 9.05
CA LEU A 45 3.08 -0.55 9.74
C LEU A 45 2.97 -1.04 11.19
N PRO A 46 3.79 -2.01 11.59
CA PRO A 46 3.78 -2.51 12.95
C PRO A 46 4.46 -1.52 13.89
N TRP A 47 4.30 -1.72 15.21
CA TRP A 47 5.12 -0.97 16.14
C TRP A 47 6.58 -1.44 16.05
N LEU A 48 7.52 -0.58 16.42
CA LEU A 48 8.96 -0.91 16.39
C LEU A 48 9.32 -2.15 17.24
N SER A 49 8.48 -2.49 18.22
CA SER A 49 8.63 -3.66 19.09
C SER A 49 8.06 -4.96 18.52
N ASP A 50 7.27 -4.88 17.45
CA ASP A 50 6.54 -6.02 16.92
C ASP A 50 7.39 -6.78 15.90
N GLY A 51 7.09 -8.07 15.72
CA GLY A 51 7.80 -8.94 14.76
C GLY A 51 7.37 -8.77 13.31
N GLY A 52 6.32 -7.98 13.03
CA GLY A 52 5.75 -7.78 11.71
C GLY A 52 4.32 -7.24 11.76
N SER A 53 3.76 -6.95 10.59
CA SER A 53 2.44 -6.36 10.41
C SER A 53 1.32 -7.24 10.98
N ILE A 54 0.49 -6.66 11.87
CA ILE A 54 -0.70 -7.32 12.42
C ILE A 54 -1.88 -7.19 11.47
N VAL A 55 -2.08 -5.99 10.90
CA VAL A 55 -3.04 -5.76 9.84
C VAL A 55 -2.46 -6.31 8.54
N THR A 56 -3.20 -7.20 7.88
CA THR A 56 -2.73 -7.82 6.62
C THR A 56 -3.54 -7.40 5.40
N SER A 57 -4.71 -6.79 5.60
CA SER A 57 -5.61 -6.38 4.53
C SER A 57 -6.46 -5.19 4.97
N VAL A 58 -6.69 -4.25 4.06
CA VAL A 58 -7.63 -3.13 4.23
C VAL A 58 -8.54 -3.03 3.01
N ASN A 59 -9.81 -2.68 3.21
CA ASN A 59 -10.76 -2.48 2.12
C ASN A 59 -10.73 -1.01 1.67
N ILE A 60 -10.07 -0.75 0.54
CA ILE A 60 -9.88 0.61 0.03
C ILE A 60 -11.18 1.20 -0.54
N ALA A 61 -12.07 0.37 -1.07
CA ALA A 61 -13.32 0.84 -1.65
C ALA A 61 -14.35 1.26 -0.60
N VAL A 62 -14.31 0.64 0.59
CA VAL A 62 -15.11 1.04 1.76
C VAL A 62 -14.50 2.26 2.43
N ALA A 63 -13.17 2.31 2.60
CA ALA A 63 -12.48 3.45 3.22
C ALA A 63 -12.71 4.76 2.45
N TYR A 64 -12.73 4.70 1.12
CA TYR A 64 -12.94 5.88 0.28
C TYR A 64 -14.27 6.58 0.60
N GLY A 65 -14.18 7.86 0.96
CA GLY A 65 -15.35 8.69 1.25
C GLY A 65 -15.89 8.58 2.68
N THR A 66 -15.20 7.85 3.57
CA THR A 66 -15.50 7.83 5.02
C THR A 66 -14.76 8.92 5.76
N ASP A 67 -15.35 9.51 6.81
CA ASP A 67 -14.73 10.60 7.59
C ASP A 67 -13.28 10.30 8.04
N GLU A 68 -12.96 9.03 8.29
CA GLU A 68 -11.62 8.56 8.66
C GLU A 68 -10.59 8.74 7.54
N TYR A 69 -10.99 8.62 6.26
CA TYR A 69 -10.10 8.63 5.08
C TYR A 69 -10.54 9.61 3.97
N SER A 70 -11.59 10.42 4.16
CA SER A 70 -12.20 11.20 3.08
C SER A 70 -11.85 12.67 3.03
N ASP A 71 -11.61 13.33 4.16
CA ASP A 71 -11.20 14.75 4.20
C ASP A 71 -11.07 15.29 5.64
N TYR A 72 -10.11 14.82 6.46
CA TYR A 72 -9.79 15.52 7.72
C TYR A 72 -8.29 15.46 8.08
N ASN A 73 -7.75 16.68 8.32
CA ASN A 73 -6.49 17.07 8.98
C ASN A 73 -5.13 16.77 8.34
N GLY A 74 -5.06 16.46 7.04
CA GLY A 74 -3.76 16.42 6.36
C GLY A 74 -3.80 16.90 4.92
N LYS A 75 -2.67 17.43 4.46
CA LYS A 75 -2.49 17.85 3.08
C LYS A 75 -1.82 16.71 2.33
N ILE A 76 -2.53 16.13 1.36
CA ILE A 76 -1.90 15.31 0.33
C ILE A 76 -1.08 16.26 -0.55
N THR A 77 0.24 16.12 -0.51
CA THR A 77 1.15 16.80 -1.42
C THR A 77 1.86 15.77 -2.28
N GLU A 78 1.80 15.98 -3.58
CA GLU A 78 2.66 15.28 -4.53
C GLU A 78 3.94 16.08 -4.71
N ASN A 79 5.07 15.50 -4.34
CA ASN A 79 6.39 16.11 -4.54
C ASN A 79 7.33 15.09 -5.17
N ASN A 80 7.73 15.35 -6.41
CA ASN A 80 8.62 14.46 -7.16
C ASN A 80 8.14 12.99 -7.22
N GLY A 81 6.83 12.75 -7.25
CA GLY A 81 6.24 11.40 -7.28
C GLY A 81 5.92 10.79 -5.91
N ALA A 82 6.27 11.45 -4.80
CA ALA A 82 5.90 11.02 -3.46
C ALA A 82 4.58 11.64 -3.00
N VAL A 83 3.74 10.86 -2.31
CA VAL A 83 2.42 11.23 -1.78
C VAL A 83 2.52 11.24 -0.26
N ARG A 84 2.22 12.37 0.37
CA ARG A 84 2.38 12.54 1.83
C ARG A 84 1.08 12.95 2.49
N PHE A 85 0.76 12.35 3.64
CA PHE A 85 -0.23 12.83 4.58
C PHE A 85 0.49 13.38 5.83
N THR A 86 0.17 14.62 6.23
CA THR A 86 0.74 15.27 7.43
C THR A 86 -0.36 15.52 8.45
N TYR A 87 -0.20 15.01 9.66
CA TYR A 87 -1.10 15.22 10.80
C TYR A 87 -0.88 16.60 11.43
N ASP A 88 -1.88 17.12 12.16
CA ASP A 88 -1.78 18.39 12.90
C ASP A 88 -0.62 18.43 13.90
N SER A 89 -0.22 17.28 14.43
CA SER A 89 0.95 17.13 15.32
C SER A 89 2.29 17.37 14.61
N GLY A 90 2.30 17.50 13.29
CA GLY A 90 3.49 17.56 12.44
C GLY A 90 4.05 16.20 12.05
N ASN A 91 3.51 15.11 12.60
CA ASN A 91 3.84 13.76 12.13
C ASN A 91 3.36 13.57 10.68
N TYR A 92 3.99 12.68 9.94
CA TYR A 92 3.58 12.40 8.57
C TYR A 92 3.86 10.94 8.18
N THR A 93 3.05 10.47 7.24
CA THR A 93 3.28 9.24 6.47
C THR A 93 3.40 9.65 5.01
N GLU A 94 4.48 9.26 4.37
CA GLU A 94 4.77 9.54 2.96
C GLU A 94 5.06 8.24 2.24
N TYR A 95 4.61 8.09 0.99
CA TYR A 95 5.01 6.96 0.16
C TYR A 95 5.43 7.41 -1.23
N GLU A 96 6.26 6.61 -1.88
CA GLU A 96 6.56 6.69 -3.30
C GLU A 96 6.26 5.33 -3.93
N TRP A 97 5.45 5.30 -4.98
CA TRP A 97 5.19 4.09 -5.75
C TRP A 97 6.27 3.90 -6.81
N LEU A 98 6.98 2.77 -6.74
CA LEU A 98 8.10 2.47 -7.63
C LEU A 98 7.70 1.65 -8.86
N GLY A 99 6.44 1.23 -8.96
CA GLY A 99 5.93 0.37 -10.02
C GLY A 99 5.45 -0.99 -9.54
N THR A 100 5.36 -1.93 -10.47
CA THR A 100 4.85 -3.29 -10.28
C THR A 100 5.85 -4.34 -10.75
N LEU A 101 5.83 -5.51 -10.11
CA LEU A 101 6.48 -6.74 -10.61
C LEU A 101 5.58 -7.43 -11.64
N ASP A 102 6.13 -8.38 -12.40
CA ASP A 102 5.38 -9.18 -13.41
C ASP A 102 4.22 -10.01 -12.81
N ASN A 103 4.13 -10.11 -11.49
CA ASN A 103 3.11 -10.86 -10.75
C ASN A 103 2.13 -9.96 -9.98
N ASP A 104 1.99 -8.70 -10.39
CA ASP A 104 1.06 -7.70 -9.87
C ASP A 104 1.33 -7.24 -8.42
N ILE A 105 2.52 -7.52 -7.90
CA ILE A 105 2.96 -6.94 -6.63
C ILE A 105 3.43 -5.50 -6.89
N HIS A 106 2.83 -4.56 -6.17
CA HIS A 106 3.23 -3.17 -6.15
C HIS A 106 4.36 -2.94 -5.14
N LEU A 107 5.35 -2.15 -5.53
CA LEU A 107 6.47 -1.77 -4.68
C LEU A 107 6.31 -0.32 -4.26
N LEU A 108 6.43 -0.08 -2.95
CA LEU A 108 6.39 1.24 -2.36
C LEU A 108 7.59 1.44 -1.45
N THR A 109 8.16 2.64 -1.48
CA THR A 109 8.86 3.12 -0.29
C THR A 109 7.84 3.85 0.57
N ILE A 110 7.84 3.57 1.86
CA ILE A 110 7.03 4.30 2.84
C ILE A 110 7.98 4.92 3.86
N THR A 111 7.71 6.17 4.21
CA THR A 111 8.45 6.96 5.18
C THR A 111 7.50 7.41 6.28
N GLN A 112 7.89 7.17 7.53
CA GLN A 112 7.27 7.82 8.69
C GLN A 112 8.24 8.83 9.31
N GLY A 113 7.71 10.02 9.59
CA GLY A 113 8.42 11.04 10.36
C GLY A 113 7.52 11.67 11.41
N GLY A 114 8.13 12.17 12.48
CA GLY A 114 7.41 12.77 13.60
C GLY A 114 8.05 14.03 14.14
N GLY A 115 7.55 14.54 15.27
CA GLY A 115 8.05 15.74 15.96
C GLY A 115 9.53 15.73 16.42
N GLY A 116 10.32 14.74 16.01
CA GLY A 116 11.77 14.67 16.15
C GLY A 116 12.50 14.72 14.81
N THR A 117 13.72 14.17 14.73
CA THR A 117 14.52 14.12 13.50
C THR A 117 14.54 12.74 12.83
N GLY A 118 13.88 11.74 13.42
CA GLY A 118 13.80 10.40 12.88
C GLY A 118 12.98 10.36 11.59
N ARG A 119 13.49 9.62 10.60
CA ARG A 119 12.83 9.35 9.32
C ARG A 119 12.99 7.87 9.01
N PHE A 120 12.01 7.08 9.42
CA PHE A 120 12.01 5.63 9.25
C PHE A 120 11.47 5.28 7.87
N ASN A 121 12.23 4.51 7.12
CA ASN A 121 11.88 4.11 5.76
C ASN A 121 11.70 2.60 5.71
N ASP A 122 10.73 2.14 4.94
CA ASP A 122 10.46 0.73 4.68
C ASP A 122 10.17 0.51 3.19
N LEU A 123 10.56 -0.64 2.67
CA LEU A 123 10.05 -1.18 1.41
C LEU A 123 8.78 -1.97 1.75
N MET A 124 7.64 -1.47 1.28
CA MET A 124 6.33 -2.11 1.43
C MET A 124 5.91 -2.74 0.11
N LEU A 125 5.51 -4.00 0.16
CA LEU A 125 5.01 -4.75 -0.98
C LEU A 125 3.53 -5.03 -0.75
N VAL A 126 2.69 -4.65 -1.72
CA VAL A 126 1.24 -4.88 -1.63
C VAL A 126 0.69 -5.50 -2.90
N ASN A 127 -0.44 -6.19 -2.79
CA ASN A 127 -1.24 -6.60 -3.94
C ASN A 127 -2.70 -6.19 -3.74
N PHE A 128 -3.49 -6.26 -4.81
CA PHE A 128 -4.91 -5.93 -4.77
C PHE A 128 -5.73 -7.12 -5.22
N ASP A 129 -6.85 -7.35 -4.52
CA ASP A 129 -7.83 -8.33 -4.93
C ASP A 129 -9.25 -7.76 -4.89
N ILE A 130 -10.11 -8.35 -5.73
CA ILE A 130 -11.54 -8.20 -5.62
C ILE A 130 -12.08 -9.46 -4.96
N ASN A 131 -12.80 -9.33 -3.85
CA ASN A 131 -13.53 -10.47 -3.28
C ASN A 131 -14.94 -10.53 -3.89
N PRO A 132 -15.23 -11.47 -4.81
CA PRO A 132 -16.52 -11.51 -5.51
C PRO A 132 -17.67 -12.06 -4.64
N LYS A 133 -17.39 -12.56 -3.42
CA LYS A 133 -18.37 -13.26 -2.58
C LYS A 133 -19.09 -12.37 -1.57
N LYS A 134 -18.68 -11.10 -1.42
CA LYS A 134 -19.34 -10.13 -0.55
C LYS A 134 -20.21 -9.20 -1.42
N GLN A 135 -21.37 -8.77 -0.91
CA GLN A 135 -22.32 -7.95 -1.67
C GLN A 135 -21.91 -6.48 -1.83
N ASP A 136 -20.92 -6.01 -1.06
CA ASP A 136 -20.50 -4.60 -1.06
C ASP A 136 -19.22 -4.35 -1.87
N ARG A 137 -18.82 -3.08 -1.98
CA ARG A 137 -17.52 -2.61 -2.49
C ARG A 137 -16.35 -3.44 -1.92
N ASN A 138 -15.75 -4.34 -2.71
CA ASN A 138 -14.76 -5.33 -2.24
C ASN A 138 -13.41 -5.22 -2.92
N LEU A 139 -12.82 -4.04 -2.93
CA LEU A 139 -11.45 -3.89 -3.40
C LEU A 139 -10.53 -3.85 -2.18
N ASN A 140 -9.74 -4.90 -1.98
CA ASN A 140 -8.81 -5.00 -0.87
C ASN A 140 -7.39 -4.71 -1.34
N MET A 141 -6.64 -4.04 -0.49
CA MET A 141 -5.19 -3.96 -0.56
C MET A 141 -4.64 -4.90 0.52
N ASN A 142 -3.73 -5.80 0.16
CA ASN A 142 -3.11 -6.73 1.10
C ASN A 142 -1.60 -6.52 1.14
N ILE A 143 -1.02 -6.64 2.32
CA ILE A 143 0.43 -6.63 2.47
C ILE A 143 1.03 -7.99 2.09
N VAL A 144 2.03 -7.96 1.23
CA VAL A 144 2.81 -9.11 0.78
C VAL A 144 4.13 -9.22 1.56
N GLY A 145 4.70 -8.08 1.93
CA GLY A 145 5.91 -8.02 2.72
C GLY A 145 6.26 -6.59 3.14
N LEU A 146 6.98 -6.49 4.26
CA LEU A 146 7.52 -5.24 4.79
C LEU A 146 8.99 -5.46 5.12
N TYR A 147 9.86 -4.61 4.59
CA TYR A 147 11.31 -4.75 4.75
C TYR A 147 11.92 -3.41 5.18
N PRO A 148 12.48 -3.33 6.39
CA PRO A 148 13.06 -2.08 6.89
C PRO A 148 14.17 -1.54 5.99
N LEU A 149 14.16 -0.25 5.71
CA LEU A 149 15.24 0.48 5.04
C LEU A 149 16.00 1.39 6.02
N GLY A 150 15.53 1.50 7.27
CA GLY A 150 16.23 2.15 8.36
C GLY A 150 15.96 3.65 8.51
N ASP A 151 16.59 4.27 9.51
CA ASP A 151 16.40 5.68 9.88
C ASP A 151 17.39 6.59 9.13
N ARG A 152 16.89 7.37 8.17
CA ARG A 152 17.69 8.29 7.32
C ARG A 152 18.83 7.62 6.54
N MET A 153 18.75 6.31 6.37
CA MET A 153 19.76 5.52 5.67
C MET A 153 19.54 5.61 4.16
N LYS A 154 20.63 5.54 3.39
CA LYS A 154 20.55 5.50 1.93
C LYS A 154 20.20 4.11 1.47
N TYR A 155 19.37 4.03 0.44
CA TYR A 155 19.02 2.79 -0.23
C TYR A 155 18.91 2.98 -1.74
N GLU A 156 19.18 1.90 -2.46
CA GLU A 156 18.86 1.76 -3.88
C GLU A 156 18.00 0.51 -4.07
N ILE A 157 16.92 0.63 -4.82
CA ILE A 157 15.98 -0.46 -5.08
C ILE A 157 15.94 -0.66 -6.59
N THR A 158 16.25 -1.88 -7.03
CA THR A 158 16.14 -2.29 -8.43
C THR A 158 15.34 -3.58 -8.55
N THR A 159 14.69 -3.76 -9.69
CA THR A 159 13.84 -4.93 -9.96
C THR A 159 14.28 -5.64 -11.23
N TYR A 160 14.07 -6.95 -11.27
CA TYR A 160 14.19 -7.75 -12.49
C TYR A 160 13.19 -8.91 -12.44
N LYS A 161 12.15 -8.83 -13.27
CA LYS A 161 10.99 -9.74 -13.20
C LYS A 161 10.44 -9.72 -11.78
N ASN A 162 10.18 -10.89 -11.18
CA ASN A 162 9.70 -11.03 -9.80
C ASN A 162 10.82 -11.02 -8.74
N LYS A 163 11.93 -10.33 -8.99
CA LYS A 163 13.03 -10.18 -8.03
C LYS A 163 13.25 -8.73 -7.68
N ILE A 164 13.51 -8.48 -6.40
CA ILE A 164 13.83 -7.16 -5.86
C ILE A 164 15.24 -7.23 -5.28
N PHE A 165 16.05 -6.24 -5.61
CA PHE A 165 17.39 -6.06 -5.07
C PHE A 165 17.40 -4.74 -4.32
N VAL A 166 17.76 -4.79 -3.04
CA VAL A 166 17.94 -3.59 -2.22
C VAL A 166 19.40 -3.50 -1.82
N GLU A 167 20.03 -2.38 -2.13
CA GLU A 167 21.36 -2.04 -1.63
C GLU A 167 21.21 -1.04 -0.49
N ASN A 168 21.58 -1.46 0.72
CA ASN A 168 21.42 -0.68 1.95
C ASN A 168 22.32 -1.27 3.04
N GLU A 169 23.00 -0.42 3.80
CA GLU A 169 23.96 -0.81 4.85
C GLU A 169 23.34 -1.55 6.06
N LEU A 170 22.01 -1.54 6.19
CA LEU A 170 21.26 -2.32 7.18
C LEU A 170 21.38 -3.83 6.95
N TYR A 171 21.50 -4.25 5.69
CA TYR A 171 21.53 -5.67 5.32
C TYR A 171 22.93 -6.24 5.30
N LYS A 172 23.05 -7.55 5.54
CA LYS A 172 24.33 -8.25 5.46
C LYS A 172 24.96 -8.10 4.07
N ASN A 173 26.24 -7.73 4.02
CA ASN A 173 26.94 -7.41 2.77
C ASN A 173 26.28 -6.27 1.97
N ASN A 174 25.58 -5.36 2.67
CA ASN A 174 24.86 -4.21 2.13
C ASN A 174 23.80 -4.57 1.08
N LYS A 175 23.25 -5.79 1.14
CA LYS A 175 22.34 -6.27 0.09
C LYS A 175 21.24 -7.19 0.62
N LEU A 176 20.00 -6.89 0.24
CA LEU A 176 18.85 -7.79 0.33
C LEU A 176 18.46 -8.23 -1.09
N VAL A 177 18.15 -9.52 -1.26
CA VAL A 177 17.59 -10.04 -2.51
C VAL A 177 16.31 -10.80 -2.21
N LEU A 178 15.21 -10.34 -2.77
CA LEU A 178 13.91 -10.97 -2.62
C LEU A 178 13.52 -11.68 -3.92
N ASN A 179 12.93 -12.86 -3.78
CA ASN A 179 12.23 -13.54 -4.86
C ASN A 179 10.75 -13.61 -4.50
N CYS A 180 9.91 -13.08 -5.38
CA CYS A 180 8.49 -12.90 -5.12
C CYS A 180 7.65 -13.89 -5.94
N LYS A 181 6.68 -14.49 -5.26
CA LYS A 181 5.51 -15.14 -5.86
C LYS A 181 4.30 -14.25 -5.60
N LYS A 182 3.17 -14.55 -6.24
CA LYS A 182 1.97 -13.70 -6.24
C LYS A 182 1.57 -13.14 -4.86
N ASP A 183 1.69 -13.96 -3.82
CA ASP A 183 1.18 -13.61 -2.48
C ASP A 183 2.28 -13.55 -1.40
N TYR A 184 3.55 -13.76 -1.74
CA TYR A 184 4.64 -13.70 -0.77
C TYR A 184 6.00 -13.48 -1.44
N CYS A 185 6.90 -12.82 -0.73
CA CYS A 185 8.31 -12.69 -1.09
C CYS A 185 9.19 -13.34 -0.02
N PHE A 186 10.32 -13.90 -0.43
CA PHE A 186 11.29 -14.50 0.48
C PHE A 186 12.70 -14.08 0.14
N GLU A 187 13.53 -13.94 1.17
CA GLU A 187 14.95 -13.64 1.03
C GLU A 187 15.69 -14.82 0.39
N VAL A 188 16.44 -14.53 -0.66
CA VAL A 188 17.35 -15.50 -1.29
C VAL A 188 18.65 -15.52 -0.50
N LYS A 189 18.76 -16.46 0.44
CA LYS A 189 20.01 -16.70 1.16
C LYS A 189 21.06 -17.22 0.18
N LYS A 190 22.21 -16.54 0.13
CA LYS A 190 23.41 -17.04 -0.54
C LYS A 190 24.10 -18.10 0.30
#